data_AF-A0A0R0D4Q8-F1
#
_entry.id   AF-A0A0R0D4Q8-F1
#
_cell.length_a   1.000
_cell.length_b   1.000
_cell.length_c   1.000
_cell.angle_alpha   90.00
_cell.angle_beta   90.00
_cell.angle_gamma   90.00
#
_symmetry.space_group_name_H-M   'P 1'
#
loop_
_entity.id
_entity.type
_entity.pdbx_description
1 polymer ?
#
loop_
_entity_poly.entity_id
_entity_poly.type
_entity_poly.pdbx_seq_one_letter_code
_entity_poly.pdbx_strand_id
1 'polypeptide(L)'
;MRLTALLAGLLLAGTASAQPATPAEVAVIMHQLGMQGLGKNSAEVLFSVSPTLKALDQGGRDCASTQIGKLLDAHFQQQIAGNLGDDGALLVGEWKQFMATPAGVDMGRTFQASAAAQQGMASESPEVSEANKVEIARFMGTPAFQRFIDGLGADGGMPENIGETMSAALKRECRIDFDPEQIS
;
A
#
# COMPACT_ATOMS: atom_id res chain seq x y z
N MET A 1 -54.71 -17.99 -11.17
CA MET A 1 -53.38 -18.62 -11.06
C MET A 1 -52.41 -17.94 -12.04
N ARG A 2 -51.86 -16.75 -11.71
CA ARG A 2 -50.86 -16.02 -12.54
C ARG A 2 -49.97 -15.10 -11.67
N LEU A 3 -49.54 -15.55 -10.50
CA LEU A 3 -48.75 -14.74 -9.56
C LEU A 3 -47.48 -15.44 -9.04
N THR A 4 -47.21 -16.67 -9.46
CA THR A 4 -46.10 -17.48 -8.95
C THR A 4 -44.86 -17.51 -9.84
N ALA A 5 -44.84 -16.80 -10.97
CA ALA A 5 -43.71 -16.85 -11.92
C ALA A 5 -42.64 -15.74 -11.74
N LEU A 6 -42.87 -14.74 -10.88
CA LEU A 6 -41.95 -13.58 -10.75
C LEU A 6 -40.95 -13.70 -9.58
N LEU A 7 -41.07 -14.71 -8.72
CA LEU A 7 -40.22 -14.85 -7.52
C LEU A 7 -38.94 -15.66 -7.73
N ALA A 8 -38.81 -16.40 -8.84
CA ALA A 8 -37.63 -17.24 -9.10
C ALA A 8 -36.48 -16.49 -9.81
N GLY A 9 -36.72 -15.28 -10.34
CA GLY A 9 -35.72 -14.50 -11.10
C GLY A 9 -34.82 -13.59 -10.24
N LEU A 10 -35.17 -13.36 -8.97
CA LEU A 10 -34.50 -12.38 -8.10
C LEU A 10 -33.34 -12.95 -7.26
N LEU A 11 -33.10 -14.26 -7.29
CA LEU A 11 -32.03 -14.92 -6.51
C LEU A 11 -30.73 -15.13 -7.31
N LEU A 12 -30.66 -14.64 -8.54
CA LEU A 12 -29.47 -14.69 -9.40
C LEU A 12 -28.71 -13.36 -9.47
N ALA A 13 -29.06 -12.38 -8.64
CA ALA A 13 -28.17 -11.26 -8.36
C ALA A 13 -26.99 -11.81 -7.55
N GLY A 14 -25.95 -12.21 -8.28
CA GLY A 14 -24.76 -12.87 -7.75
C GLY A 14 -24.28 -12.19 -6.48
N THR A 15 -24.12 -12.99 -5.44
CA THR A 15 -23.41 -12.62 -4.23
C THR A 15 -22.03 -12.14 -4.66
N ALA A 16 -21.83 -10.82 -4.73
CA ALA A 16 -20.50 -10.25 -4.66
C ALA A 16 -19.88 -10.84 -3.40
N SER A 17 -18.96 -11.79 -3.59
CA SER A 17 -18.44 -12.58 -2.49
C SER A 17 -17.61 -11.64 -1.65
N ALA A 18 -18.02 -11.38 -0.42
CA ALA A 18 -17.17 -10.76 0.59
C ALA A 18 -15.95 -11.69 0.74
N GLN A 19 -14.84 -11.30 0.12
CA GLN A 19 -13.58 -11.99 0.18
C GLN A 19 -12.52 -10.95 0.62
N PRO A 20 -11.62 -11.30 1.54
CA PRO A 20 -10.50 -10.42 1.88
C PRO A 20 -9.66 -10.06 0.64
N ALA A 21 -9.12 -8.85 0.65
CA ALA A 21 -8.13 -8.43 -0.33
C ALA A 21 -6.83 -9.20 -0.14
N THR A 22 -6.11 -9.47 -1.22
CA THR A 22 -4.73 -9.97 -1.11
C THR A 22 -3.73 -8.81 -1.04
N PRO A 23 -2.57 -8.98 -0.37
CA PRO A 23 -1.50 -7.97 -0.40
C PRO A 23 -1.04 -7.61 -1.82
N ALA A 24 -1.07 -8.58 -2.74
CA ALA A 24 -0.70 -8.34 -4.15
C ALA A 24 -1.68 -7.40 -4.86
N GLU A 25 -2.98 -7.48 -4.56
CA GLU A 25 -3.97 -6.55 -5.12
C GLU A 25 -3.82 -5.14 -4.57
N VAL A 26 -3.51 -5.02 -3.29
CA VAL A 26 -3.18 -3.74 -2.65
C VAL A 26 -1.91 -3.13 -3.26
N ALA A 27 -0.88 -3.94 -3.51
CA ALA A 27 0.37 -3.50 -4.10
C ALA A 27 0.16 -2.81 -5.47
N VAL A 28 -0.81 -3.27 -6.27
CA VAL A 28 -1.18 -2.64 -7.54
C VAL A 28 -1.71 -1.21 -7.32
N ILE A 29 -2.58 -1.01 -6.34
CA ILE A 29 -3.13 0.31 -6.00
C ILE A 29 -2.01 1.22 -5.50
N MET A 30 -1.18 0.74 -4.57
CA MET A 30 -0.02 1.48 -4.05
C MET A 30 0.93 1.91 -5.17
N HIS A 31 1.22 1.03 -6.12
CA HIS A 31 2.05 1.35 -7.28
C HIS A 31 1.45 2.47 -8.13
N GLN A 32 0.15 2.42 -8.42
CA GLN A 32 -0.53 3.48 -9.18
C GLN A 32 -0.52 4.83 -8.45
N LEU A 33 -0.52 4.83 -7.13
CA LEU A 33 -0.41 6.04 -6.31
C LEU A 33 1.05 6.50 -6.11
N GLY A 34 2.05 5.82 -6.69
CA GLY A 34 3.46 6.18 -6.49
C GLY A 34 3.96 5.88 -5.08
N MET A 35 3.26 5.04 -4.34
CA MET A 35 3.60 4.61 -2.98
C MET A 35 4.54 3.40 -2.98
N GLN A 36 5.11 3.05 -4.14
CA GLN A 36 6.19 2.08 -4.25
C GLN A 36 7.43 2.59 -3.50
N GLY A 37 8.00 1.76 -2.62
CA GLY A 37 9.18 2.15 -1.87
C GLY A 37 8.90 3.05 -0.67
N LEU A 38 7.66 3.12 -0.18
CA LEU A 38 7.40 3.60 1.18
C LEU A 38 8.28 2.87 2.18
N GLY A 39 8.40 1.56 2.04
CA GLY A 39 9.30 0.74 2.83
C GLY A 39 10.76 1.18 2.70
N LYS A 40 11.24 1.56 1.51
CA LYS A 40 12.60 2.07 1.34
C LYS A 40 12.82 3.40 2.08
N ASN A 41 11.84 4.31 2.04
CA ASN A 41 11.91 5.57 2.78
C ASN A 41 11.89 5.32 4.29
N SER A 42 11.06 4.39 4.76
CA SER A 42 11.04 3.95 6.16
C SER A 42 12.34 3.24 6.56
N ALA A 43 12.98 2.51 5.65
CA ALA A 43 14.25 1.85 5.90
C ALA A 43 15.36 2.84 6.24
N GLU A 44 15.40 4.02 5.61
CA GLU A 44 16.40 5.06 5.92
C GLU A 44 16.36 5.51 7.39
N VAL A 45 15.18 5.48 8.02
CA VAL A 45 15.07 5.74 9.47
C VAL A 45 15.84 4.69 10.27
N LEU A 46 15.81 3.42 9.86
CA LEU A 46 16.56 2.34 10.51
C LEU A 46 18.08 2.50 10.35
N PHE A 47 18.55 3.01 9.22
CA PHE A 47 19.95 3.42 9.07
C PHE A 47 20.33 4.55 10.02
N SER A 48 19.39 5.40 10.43
CA SER A 48 19.68 6.46 11.41
C SER A 48 19.76 5.97 12.86
N VAL A 49 19.28 4.76 13.18
CA VAL A 49 19.25 4.23 14.56
C VAL A 49 20.14 3.00 14.78
N SER A 50 20.37 2.16 13.76
CA SER A 50 21.21 0.96 13.89
C SER A 50 22.71 1.25 13.66
N PRO A 51 23.59 0.98 14.64
CA PRO A 51 25.04 1.06 14.44
C PRO A 51 25.55 0.14 13.33
N THR A 52 25.03 -1.09 13.22
CA THR A 52 25.42 -2.04 12.17
C THR A 52 25.13 -1.48 10.79
N LEU A 53 23.92 -0.93 10.57
CA LEU A 53 23.53 -0.38 9.28
C LEU A 53 24.31 0.89 8.91
N LYS A 54 24.66 1.73 9.89
CA LYS A 54 25.50 2.93 9.69
C LYS A 54 26.91 2.61 9.23
N ALA A 55 27.47 1.50 9.70
CA ALA A 55 28.86 1.12 9.44
C ALA A 55 29.07 0.47 8.06
N LEU A 56 27.99 0.18 7.33
CA LEU A 56 28.06 -0.44 6.00
C LEU A 56 28.67 0.51 4.98
N ASP A 57 29.43 -0.05 4.04
CA ASP A 57 29.84 0.66 2.83
C ASP A 57 28.65 0.92 1.90
N GLN A 58 28.86 1.70 0.82
CA GLN A 58 27.75 2.07 -0.07
C GLN A 58 27.03 0.84 -0.65
N GLY A 59 27.77 -0.21 -1.04
CA GLY A 59 27.18 -1.43 -1.59
C GLY A 59 26.36 -2.21 -0.57
N GLY A 60 26.85 -2.32 0.67
CA GLY A 60 26.11 -2.92 1.78
C GLY A 60 24.86 -2.12 2.15
N ARG A 61 24.96 -0.78 2.16
CA ARG A 61 23.82 0.10 2.41
C ARG A 61 22.74 -0.03 1.33
N ASP A 62 23.13 -0.04 0.06
CA ASP A 62 22.19 -0.18 -1.05
C ASP A 62 21.47 -1.54 -1.02
N CYS A 63 22.20 -2.62 -0.71
CA CYS A 63 21.61 -3.95 -0.53
C CYS A 63 20.63 -3.96 0.65
N ALA A 64 21.08 -3.51 1.83
CA ALA A 64 20.27 -3.50 3.04
C ALA A 64 19.01 -2.63 2.89
N SER A 65 19.14 -1.42 2.35
CA SER A 65 18.01 -0.50 2.08
C SER A 65 16.98 -1.14 1.16
N THR A 66 17.43 -1.88 0.14
CA THR A 66 16.55 -2.62 -0.77
C THR A 66 15.81 -3.75 -0.05
N GLN A 67 16.49 -4.57 0.75
CA GLN A 67 15.86 -5.73 1.39
C GLN A 67 14.93 -5.32 2.53
N ILE A 68 15.36 -4.39 3.38
CA ILE A 68 14.53 -3.80 4.43
C ILE A 68 13.31 -3.14 3.80
N GLY A 69 13.51 -2.36 2.73
CA GLY A 69 12.42 -1.69 2.03
C GLY A 69 11.35 -2.67 1.51
N LYS A 70 11.76 -3.80 0.92
CA LYS A 70 10.83 -4.85 0.47
C LYS A 70 10.02 -5.46 1.62
N LEU A 71 10.65 -5.72 2.77
CA LEU A 71 9.97 -6.26 3.94
C LEU A 71 8.92 -5.28 4.47
N LEU A 72 9.28 -4.00 4.54
CA LEU A 72 8.37 -2.94 4.98
C LEU A 72 7.23 -2.70 3.98
N ASP A 73 7.52 -2.71 2.67
CA ASP A 73 6.48 -2.63 1.63
C ASP A 73 5.49 -3.81 1.74
N ALA A 74 5.98 -5.03 1.93
CA ALA A 74 5.13 -6.20 2.12
C ALA A 74 4.28 -6.10 3.39
N HIS A 75 4.84 -5.56 4.46
CA HIS A 75 4.12 -5.31 5.70
C HIS A 75 3.00 -4.28 5.52
N PHE A 76 3.26 -3.14 4.88
CA PHE A 76 2.23 -2.15 4.56
C PHE A 76 1.11 -2.74 3.71
N GLN A 77 1.47 -3.53 2.68
CA GLN A 77 0.47 -4.20 1.83
C GLN A 77 -0.41 -5.15 2.65
N GLN A 78 0.17 -5.89 3.60
CA GLN A 78 -0.56 -6.78 4.48
C GLN A 78 -1.46 -6.02 5.47
N GLN A 79 -0.97 -4.92 6.06
CA GLN A 79 -1.77 -4.09 6.97
C GLN A 79 -2.99 -3.51 6.27
N ILE A 80 -2.80 -2.92 5.09
CA ILE A 80 -3.91 -2.37 4.31
C ILE A 80 -4.87 -3.49 3.90
N ALA A 81 -4.38 -4.63 3.42
CA ALA A 81 -5.23 -5.76 3.06
C ALA A 81 -6.07 -6.26 4.25
N GLY A 82 -5.48 -6.32 5.44
CA GLY A 82 -6.19 -6.63 6.68
C GLY A 82 -7.23 -5.57 7.07
N ASN A 83 -6.90 -4.28 6.92
CA ASN A 83 -7.80 -3.18 7.27
C ASN A 83 -9.00 -3.03 6.33
N LEU A 84 -8.87 -3.49 5.08
CA LEU A 84 -10.01 -3.57 4.16
C LEU A 84 -11.07 -4.58 4.64
N GLY A 85 -10.67 -5.56 5.47
CA GLY A 85 -11.56 -6.55 6.09
C GLY A 85 -12.13 -7.55 5.10
N ASP A 86 -13.24 -8.17 5.49
CA ASP A 86 -13.90 -9.23 4.71
C ASP A 86 -14.44 -8.74 3.35
N ASP A 87 -14.66 -7.44 3.20
CA ASP A 87 -15.11 -6.81 1.95
C ASP A 87 -13.94 -6.48 0.99
N GLY A 88 -12.70 -6.86 1.34
CA GLY A 88 -11.52 -6.29 0.71
C GLY A 88 -11.45 -6.44 -0.81
N ALA A 89 -11.87 -7.56 -1.38
CA ALA A 89 -11.90 -7.77 -2.83
C ALA A 89 -12.89 -6.81 -3.53
N LEU A 90 -14.03 -6.50 -2.90
CA LEU A 90 -14.99 -5.53 -3.40
C LEU A 90 -14.40 -4.11 -3.36
N LEU A 91 -13.79 -3.72 -2.24
CA LEU A 91 -13.18 -2.39 -2.07
C LEU A 91 -11.98 -2.19 -3.01
N VAL A 92 -11.17 -3.22 -3.23
CA VAL A 92 -10.12 -3.24 -4.27
C VAL A 92 -10.74 -3.08 -5.67
N GLY A 93 -11.88 -3.71 -5.91
CA GLY A 93 -12.64 -3.56 -7.16
C GLY A 93 -13.06 -2.11 -7.41
N GLU A 94 -13.59 -1.43 -6.39
CA GLU A 94 -13.95 -0.01 -6.45
C GLU A 94 -12.74 0.88 -6.76
N TRP A 95 -11.60 0.63 -6.10
CA TRP A 95 -10.33 1.29 -6.42
C TRP A 95 -9.92 1.08 -7.87
N LYS A 96 -9.92 -0.17 -8.36
CA LYS A 96 -9.55 -0.48 -9.75
C LYS A 96 -10.47 0.23 -10.74
N GLN A 97 -11.77 0.27 -10.48
CA GLN A 97 -12.74 0.97 -11.33
C GLN A 97 -12.51 2.48 -11.33
N PHE A 98 -12.31 3.08 -10.16
CA PHE A 98 -12.04 4.51 -10.05
C PHE A 98 -10.72 4.91 -10.73
N MET A 99 -9.64 4.15 -10.51
CA MET A 99 -8.33 4.41 -11.11
C MET A 99 -8.32 4.30 -12.65
N ALA A 100 -9.30 3.60 -13.24
CA ALA A 100 -9.48 3.54 -14.68
C ALA A 100 -10.19 4.79 -15.27
N THR A 101 -10.72 5.69 -14.44
CA THR A 101 -11.35 6.95 -14.88
C THR A 101 -10.31 8.07 -15.08
N PRO A 102 -10.62 9.12 -15.85
CA PRO A 102 -9.74 10.30 -15.94
C PRO A 102 -9.44 10.93 -14.58
N ALA A 103 -10.42 10.95 -13.67
CA ALA A 103 -10.28 11.46 -12.31
C ALA A 103 -9.31 10.62 -11.47
N GLY A 104 -9.38 9.29 -11.58
CA GLY A 104 -8.44 8.39 -10.91
C GLY A 104 -7.02 8.50 -11.45
N VAL A 105 -6.86 8.67 -12.77
CA VAL A 105 -5.54 8.95 -13.38
C VAL A 105 -4.95 10.26 -12.86
N ASP A 106 -5.75 11.33 -12.78
CA ASP A 106 -5.30 12.62 -12.24
C ASP A 106 -4.91 12.54 -10.75
N MET A 107 -5.71 11.81 -9.96
CA MET A 107 -5.39 11.53 -8.57
C MET A 107 -4.06 10.77 -8.45
N GLY A 108 -3.89 9.68 -9.20
CA GLY A 108 -2.63 8.91 -9.22
C GLY A 108 -1.42 9.79 -9.54
N ARG A 109 -1.51 10.65 -10.56
CA ARG A 109 -0.44 11.61 -10.90
C ARG A 109 -0.16 12.61 -9.78
N THR A 110 -1.19 13.08 -9.09
CA THR A 110 -1.05 14.01 -7.96
C THR A 110 -0.35 13.35 -6.78
N PHE A 111 -0.70 12.11 -6.44
CA PHE A 111 -0.02 11.33 -5.41
C PHE A 111 1.44 11.04 -5.79
N GLN A 112 1.71 10.65 -7.03
CA GLN A 112 3.07 10.43 -7.53
C GLN A 112 3.92 11.70 -7.48
N ALA A 113 3.38 12.85 -7.89
CA ALA A 113 4.06 14.14 -7.82
C ALA A 113 4.38 14.51 -6.36
N SER A 114 3.44 14.25 -5.45
CA SER A 114 3.62 14.50 -4.01
C SER A 114 4.70 13.59 -3.41
N ALA A 115 4.71 12.31 -3.78
CA ALA A 115 5.73 11.35 -3.35
C ALA A 115 7.13 11.73 -3.87
N ALA A 116 7.23 12.21 -5.12
CA ALA A 116 8.48 12.71 -5.68
C ALA A 116 9.00 13.98 -4.96
N ALA A 117 8.09 14.92 -4.64
CA ALA A 117 8.45 16.13 -3.88
C ALA A 117 9.00 15.80 -2.48
N GLN A 118 8.41 14.82 -1.79
CA GLN A 118 8.89 14.36 -0.47
C GLN A 118 10.31 13.77 -0.54
N GLN A 119 10.72 13.26 -1.71
CA GLN A 119 12.07 12.75 -1.97
C GLN A 119 13.03 13.85 -2.45
N GLY A 120 12.64 15.12 -2.40
CA GLY A 120 13.45 16.26 -2.84
C GLY A 120 13.58 16.38 -4.36
N MET A 121 12.76 15.64 -5.12
CA MET A 121 12.70 15.77 -6.57
C MET A 121 11.83 16.96 -6.95
N ALA A 122 12.21 17.68 -8.01
CA ALA A 122 11.33 18.69 -8.59
C ALA A 122 10.07 18.00 -9.12
N SER A 123 8.90 18.34 -8.57
CA SER A 123 7.62 17.95 -9.12
C SER A 123 6.71 19.17 -9.22
N GLU A 124 6.11 19.34 -10.40
CA GLU A 124 4.99 20.25 -10.56
C GLU A 124 3.72 19.46 -10.26
N SER A 125 2.85 20.02 -9.41
CA SER A 125 1.53 19.43 -9.19
C SER A 125 0.77 19.44 -10.51
N PRO A 126 0.32 18.28 -11.01
CA PRO A 126 -0.43 18.23 -12.26
C PRO A 126 -1.73 19.04 -12.12
N GLU A 127 -2.09 19.77 -13.16
CA GLU A 127 -3.37 20.47 -13.20
C GLU A 127 -4.51 19.44 -13.24
N VAL A 128 -5.47 19.58 -12.33
CA VAL A 128 -6.66 18.74 -12.24
C VAL A 128 -7.87 19.58 -12.61
N SER A 129 -8.67 19.11 -13.57
CA SER A 129 -9.90 19.81 -13.97
C SER A 129 -10.93 19.86 -12.83
N GLU A 130 -11.78 20.89 -12.79
CA GLU A 130 -12.84 21.01 -11.78
C GLU A 130 -13.80 19.80 -11.77
N ALA A 131 -14.12 19.26 -12.94
CA ALA A 131 -14.94 18.05 -13.04
C ALA A 131 -14.25 16.84 -12.36
N ASN A 132 -12.95 16.66 -12.58
CA ASN A 132 -12.20 15.57 -11.96
C ASN A 132 -12.03 15.78 -10.45
N LYS A 133 -11.88 17.03 -9.97
CA LYS A 133 -11.86 17.32 -8.53
C LYS A 133 -13.14 16.86 -7.83
N VAL A 134 -14.30 17.08 -8.45
CA VAL A 134 -15.59 16.61 -7.90
C VAL A 134 -15.66 15.09 -7.82
N GLU A 135 -15.22 14.39 -8.87
CA GLU A 135 -15.20 12.92 -8.89
C GLU A 135 -14.18 12.34 -7.88
N ILE A 136 -13.00 12.95 -7.76
CA ILE A 136 -12.00 12.59 -6.75
C ILE A 136 -12.58 12.78 -5.35
N ALA A 137 -13.19 13.93 -5.05
CA ALA A 137 -13.80 14.19 -3.75
C ALA A 137 -14.92 13.19 -3.42
N ARG A 138 -15.73 12.81 -4.43
CA ARG A 138 -16.76 11.77 -4.26
C ARG A 138 -16.13 10.42 -3.93
N PHE A 139 -15.10 10.00 -4.66
CA PHE A 139 -14.40 8.75 -4.39
C PHE A 139 -13.73 8.75 -3.02
N MET A 140 -13.11 9.87 -2.61
CA MET A 140 -12.53 10.02 -1.28
C MET A 140 -13.57 9.88 -0.15
N GLY A 141 -14.84 10.14 -0.43
CA GLY A 141 -15.94 9.90 0.51
C GLY A 141 -16.39 8.44 0.62
N THR A 142 -15.83 7.52 -0.17
CA THR A 142 -16.23 6.10 -0.18
C THR A 142 -15.52 5.28 0.90
N PRO A 143 -16.11 4.16 1.36
CA PRO A 143 -15.44 3.22 2.25
C PRO A 143 -14.14 2.65 1.65
N ALA A 144 -14.07 2.47 0.33
CA ALA A 144 -12.88 1.95 -0.33
C ALA A 144 -11.67 2.88 -0.13
N PHE A 145 -11.86 4.19 -0.29
CA PHE A 145 -10.79 5.15 -0.03
C PHE A 145 -10.45 5.23 1.46
N GLN A 146 -11.46 5.43 2.33
CA GLN A 146 -11.24 5.65 3.75
C GLN A 146 -10.53 4.45 4.41
N ARG A 147 -11.01 3.22 4.19
CA ARG A 147 -10.36 2.02 4.75
C ARG A 147 -8.96 1.77 4.19
N PHE A 148 -8.70 2.16 2.95
CA PHE A 148 -7.35 2.06 2.39
C PHE A 148 -6.38 3.02 3.09
N ILE A 149 -6.79 4.28 3.30
CA ILE A 149 -5.97 5.28 3.99
C ILE A 149 -5.81 4.95 5.47
N ASP A 150 -6.87 4.52 6.14
CA ASP A 150 -6.80 4.06 7.53
C ASP A 150 -5.82 2.89 7.67
N GLY A 151 -5.72 2.01 6.68
CA GLY A 151 -4.76 0.91 6.67
C GLY A 151 -3.28 1.35 6.60
N LEU A 152 -3.01 2.55 6.09
CA LEU A 152 -1.66 3.16 6.11
C LEU A 152 -1.35 3.85 7.44
N GLY A 153 -2.37 4.37 8.11
CA GLY A 153 -2.26 5.08 9.39
C GLY A 153 -2.56 4.20 10.61
N ALA A 154 -2.93 2.94 10.41
CA ALA A 154 -3.27 2.03 11.49
C ALA A 154 -2.04 1.80 12.37
N ASP A 155 -2.23 1.93 13.70
CA ASP A 155 -1.25 1.61 14.74
C ASP A 155 -0.92 0.10 14.82
N GLY A 156 -1.05 -0.65 13.72
CA GLY A 156 -0.85 -2.09 13.62
C GLY A 156 0.56 -2.55 14.00
N GLY A 157 1.45 -1.61 14.34
CA GLY A 157 2.79 -1.85 14.85
C GLY A 157 3.66 -2.54 13.83
N MET A 158 4.95 -2.60 14.13
CA MET A 158 5.82 -3.54 13.45
C MET A 158 5.46 -4.96 13.91
N PRO A 159 5.52 -5.98 13.04
CA PRO A 159 5.35 -7.37 13.47
C PRO A 159 6.36 -7.71 14.56
N GLU A 160 5.94 -8.44 15.60
CA GLU A 160 6.82 -8.81 16.73
C GLU A 160 8.12 -9.49 16.25
N ASN A 161 8.05 -10.24 15.16
CA ASN A 161 9.17 -10.96 14.56
C ASN A 161 9.90 -10.19 13.44
N ILE A 162 9.67 -8.87 13.29
CA ILE A 162 10.31 -8.12 12.19
C ILE A 162 11.84 -8.11 12.32
N GLY A 163 12.36 -7.99 13.55
CA GLY A 163 13.80 -7.95 13.80
C GLY A 163 14.47 -9.21 13.28
N GLU A 164 13.92 -10.37 13.64
CA GLU A 164 14.40 -11.68 13.20
C GLU A 164 14.27 -11.86 11.68
N THR A 165 13.12 -11.48 11.12
CA THR A 165 12.85 -11.58 9.68
C THR A 165 13.84 -10.71 8.89
N MET A 166 14.10 -9.50 9.37
CA MET A 166 15.05 -8.57 8.78
C MET A 166 16.49 -9.09 8.89
N SER A 167 16.90 -9.55 10.06
CA SER A 167 18.21 -10.17 10.28
C SER A 167 18.46 -11.32 9.31
N ALA A 168 17.50 -12.25 9.20
CA ALA A 168 17.59 -13.40 8.31
C ALA A 168 17.69 -12.98 6.82
N ALA A 169 16.91 -11.98 6.40
CA ALA A 169 16.97 -11.46 5.03
C ALA A 169 18.32 -10.77 4.73
N LEU A 170 18.81 -9.94 5.64
CA LEU A 170 20.09 -9.24 5.50
C LEU A 170 21.26 -10.21 5.46
N LYS A 171 21.24 -11.25 6.29
CA LYS A 171 22.27 -12.30 6.29
C LYS A 171 22.29 -13.08 4.98
N ARG A 172 21.11 -13.47 4.48
CA ARG A 172 20.96 -14.29 3.28
C ARG A 172 21.31 -13.51 2.00
N GLU A 173 20.73 -12.33 1.85
CA GLU A 173 20.80 -11.56 0.59
C GLU A 173 22.00 -10.61 0.54
N CYS A 174 22.39 -10.04 1.69
CA CYS A 174 23.42 -9.01 1.76
C CYS A 174 24.68 -9.44 2.51
N ARG A 175 24.72 -10.66 3.08
CA ARG A 175 25.83 -11.18 3.91
C ARG A 175 26.10 -10.33 5.17
N ILE A 176 25.12 -9.57 5.63
CA ILE A 176 25.23 -8.70 6.80
C ILE A 176 24.79 -9.46 8.05
N ASP A 177 25.63 -9.49 9.09
CA ASP A 177 25.20 -9.92 10.42
C ASP A 177 24.51 -8.75 11.12
N PHE A 178 23.20 -8.85 11.25
CA PHE A 178 22.37 -7.84 11.89
C PHE A 178 21.76 -8.41 13.15
N ASP A 179 21.95 -7.73 14.27
CA ASP A 179 21.36 -8.11 15.54
C ASP A 179 19.91 -7.60 15.61
N PRO A 180 18.91 -8.49 15.71
CA PRO A 180 17.50 -8.12 15.74
C PRO A 180 17.13 -7.19 16.91
N GLU A 181 17.87 -7.21 18.01
CA GLU A 181 17.63 -6.35 19.18
C GLU A 181 17.93 -4.86 18.90
N GLN A 182 18.62 -4.53 17.80
CA GLN A 182 18.92 -3.14 17.44
C GLN A 182 17.70 -2.34 16.95
N ILE A 183 16.58 -3.01 16.68
CA ILE A 183 15.35 -2.39 16.17
C ILE A 183 14.09 -2.86 16.92
N SER A 184 14.29 -3.51 18.08
CA SER A 184 13.24 -3.93 19.00
C SER A 184 12.91 -2.82 20.00
#